data_AF-A0A1B4Y5Q5-F1
#
_entry.id   AF-A0A1B4Y5Q5-F1
#
_cell.length_a   1.000
_cell.length_b   1.000
_cell.length_c   1.000
_cell.angle_alpha   90.00
_cell.angle_beta   90.00
_cell.angle_gamma   90.00
#
_symmetry.space_group_name_H-M   'P 1'
#
loop_
_entity.id
_entity.type
_entity.pdbx_description
1 polymer ?
#
loop_
_entity_poly.entity_id
_entity_poly.type
_entity_poly.pdbx_seq_one_letter_code
_entity_poly.pdbx_strand_id
1 'polypeptide(L)'
;MGNSGFGNAGDDVSGFLNTVGGGTENHFMSGIGNTATGGSDLNGLGSGFFNTGVTGPIGQNPSGLISGFNSGLFNVGTAVSGLFTLTRLVP
;
A
#
# COMPACT_ATOMS: atom_id res chain seq x y z
N MET A 1 -5.84 -15.53 -8.18
CA MET A 1 -5.14 -14.29 -8.54
C MET A 1 -3.66 -14.58 -8.64
N GLY A 2 -2.92 -13.79 -9.42
CA GLY A 2 -1.51 -14.06 -9.71
C GLY A 2 -0.70 -12.78 -9.70
N ASN A 3 0.58 -12.88 -9.34
CA ASN A 3 1.51 -11.77 -9.38
C ASN A 3 2.48 -11.91 -10.56
N SER A 4 3.03 -10.79 -11.02
CA SER A 4 3.99 -10.73 -12.13
C SER A 4 5.25 -9.96 -11.73
N GLY A 5 6.39 -10.32 -12.31
CA GLY A 5 7.70 -9.77 -11.91
C GLY A 5 8.40 -10.63 -10.85
N PHE A 6 9.17 -10.02 -9.96
CA PHE A 6 10.09 -10.74 -9.07
C PHE A 6 9.92 -10.38 -7.59
N GLY A 7 9.76 -11.41 -6.74
CA GLY A 7 9.77 -11.26 -5.29
C GLY A 7 8.60 -10.46 -4.71
N ASN A 8 7.45 -10.44 -5.38
CA ASN A 8 6.25 -9.81 -4.87
C ASN A 8 5.49 -10.75 -3.90
N ALA A 9 4.80 -10.17 -2.91
CA ALA A 9 3.90 -10.87 -2.00
C ALA A 9 2.51 -10.20 -1.99
N GLY A 10 1.45 -11.02 -2.08
CA GLY A 10 0.07 -10.58 -2.26
C GLY A 10 -0.53 -11.00 -3.61
N ASP A 11 -1.80 -10.65 -3.81
CA ASP A 11 -2.59 -10.94 -5.01
C ASP A 11 -2.60 -9.76 -5.99
N ASP A 12 -2.61 -10.01 -7.31
CA ASP A 12 -2.63 -8.95 -8.34
C ASP A 12 -1.54 -7.88 -8.14
N VAL A 13 -0.35 -8.34 -7.74
CA VAL A 13 0.84 -7.50 -7.51
C VAL A 13 1.82 -7.63 -8.69
N SER A 14 2.36 -6.52 -9.15
CA SER A 14 3.29 -6.47 -10.29
C SER A 14 4.58 -5.70 -9.99
N GLY A 15 5.69 -6.06 -10.65
CA GLY A 15 6.97 -5.36 -10.52
C GLY A 15 7.97 -6.09 -9.63
N PHE A 16 8.67 -5.39 -8.75
CA PHE A 16 9.80 -5.94 -7.98
C PHE A 16 9.64 -5.69 -6.48
N LEU A 17 9.72 -6.74 -5.69
CA LEU A 17 9.82 -6.67 -4.22
C LEU A 17 8.68 -5.88 -3.54
N ASN A 18 7.48 -5.87 -4.12
CA ASN A 18 6.31 -5.27 -3.49
C ASN A 18 5.69 -6.25 -2.48
N THR A 19 5.23 -5.77 -1.34
CA THR A 19 4.64 -6.60 -0.28
C THR A 19 3.34 -6.01 0.23
N VAL A 20 2.23 -6.74 0.06
CA VAL A 20 0.94 -6.42 0.68
C VAL A 20 0.46 -7.60 1.51
N GLY A 21 -0.10 -7.34 2.70
CA GLY A 21 -0.49 -8.42 3.59
C GLY A 21 -1.16 -7.98 4.89
N GLY A 22 -1.80 -8.96 5.55
CA GLY A 22 -2.37 -8.82 6.89
C GLY A 22 -3.87 -8.47 6.96
N GLY A 23 -4.48 -8.09 5.84
CA GLY A 23 -5.91 -7.78 5.76
C GLY A 23 -6.72 -8.89 5.10
N THR A 24 -8.02 -8.66 4.96
CA THR A 24 -8.95 -9.54 4.24
C THR A 24 -8.58 -9.62 2.76
N GLU A 25 -8.25 -8.47 2.16
CA GLU A 25 -7.80 -8.32 0.79
C GLU A 25 -6.41 -7.69 0.73
N ASN A 26 -5.48 -8.30 0.01
CA ASN A 26 -4.08 -7.85 -0.06
C ASN A 26 -3.65 -7.81 -1.52
N HIS A 27 -3.96 -6.71 -2.22
CA HIS A 27 -3.90 -6.69 -3.68
C HIS A 27 -3.69 -5.31 -4.33
N PHE A 28 -3.52 -5.32 -5.65
CA PHE A 28 -3.43 -4.14 -6.51
C PHE A 28 -2.24 -3.23 -6.20
N MET A 29 -1.03 -3.81 -6.16
CA MET A 29 0.20 -3.04 -5.98
C MET A 29 1.15 -3.21 -7.17
N SER A 30 1.82 -2.13 -7.55
CA SER A 30 2.75 -2.12 -8.69
C SER A 30 4.00 -1.30 -8.42
N GLY A 31 5.09 -1.58 -9.13
CA GLY A 31 6.33 -0.79 -9.06
C GLY A 31 7.47 -1.51 -8.34
N ILE A 32 8.23 -0.80 -7.48
CA ILE A 32 9.41 -1.36 -6.81
C ILE A 32 9.37 -1.09 -5.30
N GLY A 33 9.49 -2.16 -4.50
CA GLY A 33 9.74 -2.05 -3.07
C GLY A 33 8.62 -1.38 -2.28
N ASN A 34 7.40 -1.33 -2.80
CA ASN A 34 6.27 -0.77 -2.07
C ASN A 34 5.77 -1.76 -1.02
N THR A 35 5.29 -1.27 0.12
CA THR A 35 4.70 -2.08 1.16
C THR A 35 3.33 -1.54 1.55
N ALA A 36 2.39 -2.37 1.96
CA ALA A 36 1.18 -1.94 2.66
C ALA A 36 0.69 -3.03 3.61
N THR A 37 0.53 -2.67 4.89
CA THR A 37 0.08 -3.58 5.95
C THR A 37 -0.73 -2.85 7.01
N GLY A 38 -1.44 -3.60 7.85
CA GLY A 38 -2.15 -3.10 9.03
C GLY A 38 -3.63 -2.77 8.82
N GLY A 39 -4.10 -2.66 7.57
CA GLY A 39 -5.52 -2.55 7.26
C GLY A 39 -6.23 -3.88 7.54
N SER A 40 -7.34 -3.85 8.27
CA SER A 40 -8.14 -5.04 8.60
C SER A 40 -8.93 -5.56 7.41
N ASP A 41 -9.31 -4.68 6.48
CA ASP A 41 -10.03 -5.03 5.26
C ASP A 41 -9.06 -5.09 4.08
N LEU A 42 -8.49 -3.95 3.68
CA LEU A 42 -7.69 -3.87 2.45
C LEU A 42 -6.27 -3.34 2.69
N ASN A 43 -5.29 -4.03 2.13
CA ASN A 43 -3.91 -3.55 2.00
C ASN A 43 -3.47 -3.52 0.54
N GLY A 44 -2.98 -2.38 0.06
CA GLY A 44 -2.38 -2.26 -1.27
C GLY A 44 -2.82 -1.01 -2.04
N LEU A 45 -3.36 -1.19 -3.25
CA LEU A 45 -3.83 -0.09 -4.13
C LEU A 45 -2.75 0.98 -4.40
N GLY A 46 -1.50 0.57 -4.64
CA GLY A 46 -0.36 1.48 -4.72
C GLY A 46 0.50 1.31 -5.96
N SER A 47 1.23 2.36 -6.34
CA SER A 47 2.21 2.33 -7.43
C SER A 47 3.45 3.16 -7.13
N GLY A 48 4.53 2.94 -7.89
CA GLY A 48 5.76 3.74 -7.79
C GLY A 48 6.87 3.03 -7.02
N PHE A 49 7.60 3.74 -6.17
CA PHE A 49 8.87 3.28 -5.60
C PHE A 49 8.92 3.52 -4.10
N PHE A 50 9.16 2.46 -3.33
CA PHE A 50 9.44 2.51 -1.90
C PHE A 50 8.39 3.25 -1.06
N ASN A 51 7.12 3.22 -1.48
CA ASN A 51 6.03 3.74 -0.66
C ASN A 51 5.70 2.74 0.46
N THR A 52 5.38 3.25 1.65
CA THR A 52 4.97 2.46 2.82
C THR A 52 3.54 2.82 3.18
N GLY A 53 2.63 1.89 2.94
CA GLY A 53 1.24 1.93 3.34
C GLY A 53 1.11 1.69 4.84
N VAL A 54 0.50 2.65 5.54
CA VAL A 54 0.04 2.49 6.93
C VAL A 54 -1.41 2.94 7.02
N THR A 55 -2.16 2.41 7.99
CA THR A 55 -3.59 2.69 8.10
C THR A 55 -3.89 4.17 8.27
N GLY A 56 -4.89 4.67 7.55
CA GLY A 56 -5.36 6.05 7.73
C GLY A 56 -6.80 6.21 7.21
N PRO A 57 -7.49 7.29 7.58
CA PRO A 57 -8.83 7.55 7.08
C PRO A 57 -8.80 7.87 5.58
N ILE A 58 -9.66 7.22 4.80
CA ILE A 58 -9.81 7.46 3.35
C ILE A 58 -11.27 7.33 2.92
N GLY A 59 -11.82 8.38 2.32
CA GLY A 59 -13.24 8.41 1.95
C GLY A 59 -14.15 8.23 3.18
N GLN A 60 -14.99 7.20 3.15
CA GLN A 60 -15.89 6.81 4.26
C GLN A 60 -15.25 5.80 5.23
N ASN A 61 -14.02 5.37 4.96
CA ASN A 61 -13.35 4.35 5.73
C ASN A 61 -12.54 4.99 6.86
N PRO A 62 -12.75 4.60 8.12
CA PRO A 62 -11.95 5.09 9.23
C PRO A 62 -10.53 4.51 9.19
N SER A 63 -9.64 5.07 10.02
CA SER A 63 -8.33 4.47 10.27
C SER A 63 -8.48 3.03 10.77
N GLY A 64 -7.57 2.16 10.34
CA GLY A 64 -7.57 0.73 10.67
C GLY A 64 -8.19 -0.17 9.60
N LEU A 65 -9.04 0.36 8.72
CA LEU A 65 -9.72 -0.47 7.70
C LEU A 65 -8.86 -0.67 6.44
N ILE A 66 -8.22 0.40 5.96
CA ILE A 66 -7.45 0.41 4.71
C ILE A 66 -6.02 0.89 4.97
N SER A 67 -5.05 0.26 4.29
CA SER A 67 -3.65 0.67 4.24
C SER A 67 -3.14 0.74 2.80
N GLY A 68 -2.52 1.85 2.41
CA GLY A 68 -1.93 2.03 1.08
C GLY A 68 -2.61 3.13 0.27
N PHE A 69 -2.99 2.89 -0.98
CA PHE A 69 -3.49 3.98 -1.85
C PHE A 69 -2.45 5.06 -2.15
N ASN A 70 -1.19 4.65 -2.33
CA ASN A 70 -0.06 5.55 -2.48
C ASN A 70 0.53 5.53 -3.90
N SER A 71 1.03 6.67 -4.37
CA SER A 71 1.74 6.78 -5.65
C SER A 71 2.96 7.70 -5.59
N GLY A 72 4.02 7.37 -6.33
CA GLY A 72 5.23 8.20 -6.40
C GLY A 72 6.42 7.57 -5.68
N LEU A 73 7.24 8.36 -4.98
CA LEU A 73 8.53 7.94 -4.43
C LEU A 73 8.64 8.26 -2.93
N PHE A 74 8.91 7.23 -2.11
CA PHE A 74 9.15 7.34 -0.67
C PHE A 74 8.02 8.02 0.14
N ASN A 75 6.76 7.74 -0.18
CA ASN A 75 5.64 8.21 0.64
C ASN A 75 5.33 7.23 1.78
N VAL A 76 4.91 7.76 2.94
CA VAL A 76 4.44 6.96 4.08
C VAL A 76 3.04 7.42 4.47
N GLY A 77 2.05 6.52 4.42
CA GLY A 77 0.67 6.88 4.70
C GLY A 77 -0.41 6.03 4.05
N THR A 78 -1.62 6.58 4.07
CA THR A 78 -2.71 6.17 3.17
C THR A 78 -3.21 7.36 2.37
N ALA A 79 -3.58 7.13 1.10
CA ALA A 79 -4.07 8.15 0.16
C ALA A 79 -3.04 9.27 -0.16
N VAL A 80 -1.78 8.88 -0.36
CA VAL A 80 -0.67 9.84 -0.54
C VAL A 80 -0.08 9.76 -1.94
N SER A 81 0.16 10.91 -2.58
CA SER A 81 0.87 10.97 -3.86
C SER A 81 2.03 11.97 -3.81
N GLY A 82 3.13 11.67 -4.50
CA GLY A 82 4.23 12.62 -4.70
C GLY A 82 5.60 12.08 -4.30
N LEU A 83 6.47 12.97 -3.80
CA LEU A 83 7.86 12.68 -3.47
C LEU A 83 8.11 13.00 -1.99
N PHE A 84 8.54 12.00 -1.20
CA PHE A 84 8.87 12.13 0.24
C PHE A 84 7.73 12.69 1.11
N THR A 85 6.49 12.26 0.90
CA THR A 85 5.36 12.72 1.73
C THR A 85 5.17 11.82 2.95
N LEU A 86 4.96 12.43 4.11
CA LEU A 86 4.64 11.74 5.37
C LEU A 86 3.25 12.16 5.84
N THR A 87 2.33 11.23 6.03
CA THR A 87 1.04 11.51 6.67
C THR A 87 1.03 11.11 8.13
N ARG A 88 0.36 11.92 8.94
CA ARG A 88 0.25 11.71 10.39
C ARG A 88 -0.73 10.57 10.66
N LEU A 89 -0.25 9.50 11.28
CA LEU A 89 -1.10 8.50 11.93
C LEU A 89 -1.80 9.19 13.12
N VAL A 90 -3.12 9.32 13.04
CA VAL A 90 -3.92 9.91 14.13
C VAL A 90 -4.17 8.81 15.18
N PRO A 91 -3.84 9.02 16.47
CA PRO A 91 -4.13 8.06 17.54
C PRO A 91 -5.62 7.78 17.69
#